data_AF-A0A7K3YID5-F1
#
_entry.id   AF-A0A7K3YID5-F1
#
_cell.length_a   1.000
_cell.length_b   1.000
_cell.length_c   1.000
_cell.angle_alpha   90.00
_cell.angle_beta   90.00
_cell.angle_gamma   90.00
#
_symmetry.space_group_name_H-M   'P 1'
#
loop_
_entity.id
_entity.type
_entity.pdbx_description
1 polymer ?
#
loop_
_entity_poly.entity_id
_entity_poly.type
_entity_poly.pdbx_seq_one_letter_code
_entity_poly.pdbx_strand_id
1 'polypeptide(L)'
;LYVLGIMGYSYLVEGFYQTKKRSQTRPLAQVVGRTDFALFPVAGYLVHANFDVTALLIFLFFYPWALTHLAANDIVDVANDRARGMATIPVLYGMKGAAVWVAGFSAAHAVMALALGITLGPIALAGFGAGLILLGAATRLILKEEDAMRALPLIHATLIIYAAAMIAAAVL
;
A
#
# COMPACT_ATOMS: atom_id res chain seq x y z
N LEU A 1 -22.31 -6.95 -9.10
CA LEU A 1 -22.63 -6.54 -7.71
C LEU A 1 -21.37 -6.19 -6.91
N TYR A 2 -20.34 -7.05 -6.89
CA TYR A 2 -19.09 -6.79 -6.14
C TYR A 2 -18.42 -5.44 -6.49
N VAL A 3 -18.23 -5.14 -7.77
CA VAL A 3 -17.63 -3.87 -8.22
C VAL A 3 -18.40 -2.65 -7.73
N LEU A 4 -19.74 -2.66 -7.82
CA LEU A 4 -20.58 -1.56 -7.33
C LEU A 4 -20.51 -1.43 -5.81
N GLY A 5 -20.47 -2.55 -5.08
CA GLY A 5 -20.31 -2.56 -3.63
C GLY A 5 -18.96 -2.01 -3.19
N ILE A 6 -17.86 -2.43 -3.84
CA ILE A 6 -16.51 -1.91 -3.60
C ILE A 6 -16.45 -0.42 -3.94
N MET A 7 -17.01 0.02 -5.06
CA MET A 7 -17.05 1.43 -5.44
C MET A 7 -17.79 2.27 -4.38
N GLY A 8 -18.98 1.83 -3.95
CA GLY A 8 -19.74 2.50 -2.90
C GLY A 8 -18.97 2.58 -1.57
N TYR A 9 -18.32 1.48 -1.18
CA TYR A 9 -17.44 1.44 -0.02
C TYR A 9 -16.26 2.42 -0.15
N SER A 10 -15.56 2.42 -1.27
CA SER A 10 -14.39 3.30 -1.51
C SER A 10 -14.78 4.78 -1.41
N TYR A 11 -15.95 5.19 -1.93
CA TYR A 11 -16.43 6.56 -1.74
C TYR A 11 -16.69 6.92 -0.28
N LEU A 12 -17.33 6.01 0.47
CA LEU A 12 -17.60 6.22 1.91
C LEU A 12 -16.31 6.30 2.71
N VAL A 13 -15.35 5.42 2.42
CA VAL A 13 -14.05 5.37 3.09
C VAL A 13 -13.18 6.57 2.74
N GLU A 14 -13.19 7.05 1.50
CA GLU A 14 -12.47 8.28 1.13
C GLU A 14 -13.07 9.50 1.83
N GLY A 15 -14.41 9.59 1.92
CA GLY A 15 -15.09 10.60 2.72
C GLY A 15 -14.70 10.54 4.20
N PHE A 16 -14.67 9.34 4.77
CA PHE A 16 -14.19 9.10 6.14
C PHE A 16 -12.71 9.49 6.31
N TYR A 17 -11.86 9.15 5.36
CA TYR A 17 -10.43 9.46 5.38
C TYR A 17 -10.19 10.97 5.45
N GLN A 18 -10.81 11.72 4.53
CA GLN A 18 -10.62 13.16 4.40
C GLN A 18 -11.14 13.95 5.61
N THR A 19 -12.21 13.47 6.24
CA THR A 19 -12.79 14.09 7.44
C THR A 19 -12.04 13.70 8.71
N LYS A 20 -11.81 12.40 8.93
CA LYS A 20 -11.25 11.89 10.18
C LYS A 20 -9.80 12.31 10.39
N LYS A 21 -9.00 12.46 9.32
CA LYS A 21 -7.59 12.87 9.41
C LYS A 21 -7.38 14.26 10.04
N ARG A 22 -8.42 15.08 10.17
CA ARG A 22 -8.34 16.44 10.74
C ARG A 22 -8.35 16.48 12.26
N SER A 23 -8.84 15.43 12.92
CA SER A 23 -9.09 15.47 14.37
C SER A 23 -8.81 14.14 15.08
N GLN A 24 -8.04 13.26 14.45
CA GLN A 24 -7.72 11.95 15.00
C GLN A 24 -6.47 11.99 15.87
N THR A 25 -6.44 11.14 16.89
CA THR A 25 -5.28 10.89 17.76
C THR A 25 -4.59 9.56 17.47
N ARG A 26 -5.23 8.71 16.65
CA ARG A 26 -4.74 7.42 16.16
C ARG A 26 -4.95 7.40 14.64
N PRO A 27 -4.16 6.64 13.87
CA PRO A 27 -4.14 6.67 12.41
C PRO A 27 -5.31 5.90 11.78
N LEU A 28 -6.53 6.07 12.32
CA LEU A 28 -7.72 5.36 11.84
C LEU A 28 -8.07 5.77 10.43
N ALA A 29 -7.92 7.06 10.10
CA ALA A 29 -8.11 7.54 8.74
C ALA A 29 -7.16 6.80 7.79
N GLN A 30 -5.87 6.69 8.12
CA GLN A 30 -4.89 6.02 7.27
C GLN A 30 -5.19 4.52 7.11
N VAL A 31 -5.43 3.81 8.22
CA VAL A 31 -5.67 2.36 8.23
C VAL A 31 -6.95 2.01 7.47
N VAL A 32 -8.06 2.69 7.76
CA VAL A 32 -9.34 2.43 7.07
C VAL A 32 -9.29 2.98 5.66
N GLY A 33 -8.76 4.19 5.49
CA GLY A 33 -8.64 4.88 4.21
C GLY A 33 -8.02 4.00 3.15
N ARG A 34 -6.83 3.44 3.39
CA ARG A 34 -6.08 2.66 2.38
C ARG A 34 -6.71 1.33 1.98
N THR A 35 -7.81 0.92 2.61
CA THR A 35 -8.57 -0.23 2.13
C THR A 35 -9.16 0.03 0.75
N ASP A 36 -9.46 1.29 0.42
CA ASP A 36 -10.01 1.68 -0.88
C ASP A 36 -9.06 1.33 -2.03
N PHE A 37 -7.79 1.67 -1.88
CA PHE A 37 -6.72 1.42 -2.83
C PHE A 37 -6.48 -0.07 -3.00
N ALA A 38 -6.44 -0.79 -1.87
CA ALA A 38 -6.19 -2.24 -1.86
C ALA A 38 -7.34 -3.04 -2.48
N LEU A 39 -8.56 -2.50 -2.50
CA LEU A 39 -9.73 -3.14 -3.09
C LEU A 39 -9.85 -2.94 -4.60
N PHE A 40 -9.16 -1.98 -5.22
CA PHE A 40 -9.24 -1.81 -6.68
C PHE A 40 -8.78 -3.05 -7.46
N PRO A 41 -7.63 -3.67 -7.16
CA PRO A 41 -7.21 -4.89 -7.85
C PRO A 41 -8.14 -6.09 -7.55
N VAL A 42 -8.71 -6.14 -6.35
CA VAL A 42 -9.70 -7.15 -5.96
C VAL A 42 -10.97 -7.00 -6.80
N ALA A 43 -11.46 -5.79 -6.99
CA ALA A 43 -12.60 -5.52 -7.86
C ALA A 43 -12.33 -6.01 -9.29
N GLY A 44 -11.14 -5.75 -9.83
CA GLY A 44 -10.71 -6.25 -11.14
C GLY A 44 -10.74 -7.77 -11.24
N TYR A 45 -10.20 -8.47 -10.25
CA TYR A 45 -10.25 -9.93 -10.19
C TYR A 45 -11.69 -10.47 -10.15
N LEU A 46 -12.55 -9.88 -9.32
CA LEU A 46 -13.95 -10.28 -9.15
C LEU A 46 -14.86 -9.96 -10.35
N VAL A 47 -14.36 -9.27 -11.38
CA VAL A 47 -15.09 -9.15 -12.66
C VAL A 47 -15.18 -10.49 -13.37
N HIS A 48 -14.14 -11.31 -13.28
CA HIS A 48 -14.05 -12.59 -13.99
C HIS A 48 -14.11 -13.80 -13.04
N ALA A 49 -13.70 -13.64 -11.78
CA ALA A 49 -13.56 -14.73 -10.83
C ALA A 49 -14.57 -14.64 -9.67
N ASN A 50 -14.45 -15.59 -8.72
CA ASN A 50 -15.29 -15.67 -7.54
C ASN A 50 -14.59 -15.06 -6.32
N PHE A 51 -15.37 -14.77 -5.28
CA PHE A 51 -14.80 -14.40 -3.98
C PHE A 51 -14.16 -15.64 -3.33
N ASP A 52 -12.84 -15.73 -3.42
CA ASP A 52 -12.04 -16.87 -2.98
C ASP A 52 -10.78 -16.44 -2.20
N VAL A 53 -9.91 -17.40 -1.89
CA VAL A 53 -8.63 -17.14 -1.20
C VAL A 53 -7.72 -16.24 -2.04
N THR A 54 -7.75 -16.34 -3.37
CA THR A 54 -6.96 -15.49 -4.26
C THR A 54 -7.38 -14.02 -4.14
N ALA A 55 -8.69 -13.74 -4.14
CA ALA A 55 -9.22 -12.39 -3.93
C ALA A 55 -8.74 -11.80 -2.58
N LEU A 56 -8.74 -12.61 -1.52
CA LEU A 56 -8.23 -12.21 -0.20
C LEU A 56 -6.72 -11.96 -0.24
N LEU A 57 -5.94 -12.82 -0.89
CA LEU A 57 -4.49 -12.65 -1.01
C LEU A 57 -4.12 -11.41 -1.84
N ILE A 58 -4.88 -11.09 -2.89
CA ILE A 58 -4.72 -9.83 -3.63
C ILE A 58 -4.93 -8.63 -2.70
N PHE A 59 -6.01 -8.63 -1.92
CA PHE A 59 -6.24 -7.56 -0.93
C PHE A 59 -5.08 -7.44 0.06
N LEU A 60 -4.69 -8.56 0.68
CA LEU A 60 -3.63 -8.61 1.68
C LEU A 60 -2.24 -8.32 1.10
N PHE A 61 -2.04 -8.50 -0.21
CA PHE A 61 -0.85 -8.05 -0.91
C PHE A 61 -0.81 -6.53 -1.04
N PHE A 62 -1.87 -5.91 -1.56
CA PHE A 62 -1.88 -4.46 -1.82
C PHE A 62 -2.09 -3.60 -0.57
N TYR A 63 -2.78 -4.12 0.45
CA TYR A 63 -3.10 -3.35 1.65
C TYR A 63 -1.88 -2.88 2.48
N PRO A 64 -0.95 -3.76 2.90
CA PRO A 64 0.27 -3.32 3.59
C PRO A 64 1.14 -2.44 2.68
N TRP A 65 1.20 -2.73 1.38
CA TRP A 65 1.92 -1.85 0.43
C TRP A 65 1.34 -0.43 0.42
N ALA A 66 0.02 -0.30 0.41
CA ALA A 66 -0.66 0.99 0.43
C ALA A 66 -0.39 1.78 1.72
N LEU A 67 -0.26 1.08 2.86
CA LEU A 67 0.10 1.70 4.13
C LEU A 67 1.57 2.13 4.18
N THR A 68 2.48 1.38 3.56
CA THR A 68 3.87 1.79 3.36
C THR A 68 3.96 3.04 2.46
N HIS A 69 3.32 3.00 1.30
CA HIS A 69 3.30 4.10 0.33
C HIS A 69 2.72 5.38 0.93
N LEU A 70 1.61 5.26 1.66
CA LEU A 70 0.99 6.38 2.37
C LEU A 70 1.96 7.04 3.35
N ALA A 71 2.58 6.28 4.24
CA ALA A 71 3.49 6.85 5.22
C ALA A 71 4.73 7.48 4.57
N ALA A 72 5.22 6.91 3.46
CA ALA A 72 6.29 7.51 2.67
C ALA A 72 5.88 8.86 2.05
N ASN A 73 4.65 8.98 1.55
CA ASN A 73 4.10 10.26 1.07
C ASN A 73 3.94 11.26 2.22
N ASP A 74 3.35 10.83 3.33
CA ASP A 74 3.15 11.68 4.50
C ASP A 74 4.50 12.23 5.03
N ILE A 75 5.59 11.43 4.96
CA ILE A 75 6.95 11.87 5.33
C ILE A 75 7.43 13.01 4.43
N VAL A 76 7.21 12.90 3.12
CA VAL A 76 7.56 13.95 2.16
C VAL A 76 6.75 15.21 2.38
N ASP A 77 5.45 15.06 2.65
CA ASP A 77 4.51 16.17 2.81
C ASP A 77 4.41 16.72 4.24
N VAL A 78 5.23 16.23 5.18
CA VAL A 78 5.07 16.49 6.63
C VAL A 78 5.01 17.99 6.97
N ALA A 79 5.77 18.84 6.27
CA ALA A 79 5.75 20.28 6.52
C ALA A 79 4.39 20.90 6.14
N ASN A 80 3.85 20.49 4.99
CA ASN A 80 2.53 20.91 4.52
C ASN A 80 1.41 20.34 5.41
N ASP A 81 1.53 19.09 5.83
CA ASP A 81 0.55 18.44 6.71
C ASP A 81 0.44 19.15 8.05
N ARG A 82 1.58 19.52 8.65
CA ARG A 82 1.63 20.32 9.88
C ARG A 82 0.97 21.69 9.67
N ALA A 83 1.31 22.39 8.58
CA ALA A 83 0.72 23.69 8.27
C ALA A 83 -0.81 23.61 8.10
N ARG A 84 -1.33 22.49 7.62
CA ARG A 84 -2.76 22.24 7.41
C ARG A 84 -3.46 21.57 8.61
N GLY A 85 -2.74 21.33 9.72
CA GLY A 85 -3.28 20.64 10.90
C GLY A 85 -3.80 19.24 10.57
N MET A 86 -3.18 18.53 9.63
CA MET A 86 -3.55 17.16 9.28
C MET A 86 -2.78 16.17 10.16
N ALA A 87 -3.50 15.25 10.81
CA ALA A 87 -2.91 14.22 11.65
C ALA A 87 -2.46 13.02 10.80
N THR A 88 -1.40 13.23 10.02
CA THR A 88 -0.73 12.19 9.21
C THR A 88 0.26 11.38 10.04
N ILE A 89 0.77 10.26 9.52
CA ILE A 89 1.63 9.35 10.30
C ILE A 89 2.82 10.07 10.97
N PRO A 90 3.64 10.89 10.28
CA PRO A 90 4.75 11.61 10.91
C PRO A 90 4.32 12.76 11.81
N VAL A 91 3.07 13.25 11.70
CA VAL A 91 2.50 14.21 12.66
C VAL A 91 2.08 13.53 13.94
N LEU A 92 1.46 12.34 13.85
CA LEU A 92 1.00 11.56 15.00
C LEU A 92 2.14 10.90 15.77
N TYR A 93 3.13 10.35 15.06
CA TYR A 93 4.17 9.49 15.65
C TYR A 93 5.59 9.99 15.44
N GLY A 94 5.77 11.17 14.84
CA GLY A 94 7.08 11.70 14.49
C GLY A 94 7.72 10.95 13.31
N MET A 95 8.86 11.47 12.84
CA MET A 95 9.58 10.90 11.69
C MET A 95 10.03 9.46 11.93
N LYS A 96 10.54 9.17 13.13
CA LYS A 96 10.96 7.80 13.50
C LYS A 96 9.79 6.83 13.53
N GLY A 97 8.65 7.25 14.08
CA GLY A 97 7.43 6.43 14.08
C GLY A 97 6.93 6.15 12.66
N ALA A 98 6.98 7.15 11.78
CA ALA A 98 6.65 6.96 10.36
C ALA A 98 7.62 6.04 9.63
N ALA A 99 8.92 6.13 9.91
CA ALA A 99 9.92 5.22 9.33
C ALA A 99 9.71 3.76 9.81
N VAL A 100 9.39 3.56 11.08
CA VAL A 100 9.03 2.24 11.63
C VAL A 100 7.73 1.72 11.01
N TRP A 101 6.75 2.60 10.76
CA TRP A 101 5.51 2.26 10.05
C TRP A 101 5.80 1.74 8.64
N VAL A 102 6.58 2.48 7.86
CA VAL A 102 7.04 2.06 6.51
C VAL A 102 7.73 0.70 6.59
N ALA A 103 8.67 0.51 7.51
CA ALA A 103 9.39 -0.75 7.63
C ALA A 103 8.49 -1.93 8.02
N GLY A 104 7.59 -1.73 8.99
CA GLY A 104 6.67 -2.75 9.46
C GLY A 104 5.70 -3.20 8.38
N PHE A 105 5.10 -2.26 7.65
CA PHE A 105 4.20 -2.61 6.56
C PHE A 105 4.93 -3.11 5.30
N SER A 106 6.16 -2.68 5.04
CA SER A 106 7.01 -3.30 4.00
C SER A 106 7.31 -4.77 4.31
N ALA A 107 7.59 -5.09 5.58
CA ALA A 107 7.80 -6.47 6.00
C ALA A 107 6.51 -7.31 5.88
N ALA A 108 5.37 -6.77 6.31
CA ALA A 108 4.08 -7.43 6.13
C ALA A 108 3.76 -7.67 4.65
N HIS A 109 4.04 -6.68 3.79
CA HIS A 109 3.88 -6.82 2.35
C HIS A 109 4.79 -7.91 1.78
N ALA A 110 6.04 -8.02 2.22
CA ALA A 110 6.95 -9.08 1.77
C ALA A 110 6.41 -10.49 2.07
N VAL A 111 5.81 -10.69 3.25
CA VAL A 111 5.15 -11.95 3.60
C VAL A 111 3.97 -12.24 2.66
N MET A 112 3.14 -11.25 2.41
CA MET A 112 1.97 -11.40 1.53
C MET A 112 2.36 -11.54 0.05
N ALA A 113 3.47 -10.94 -0.37
CA ALA A 113 4.07 -11.12 -1.69
C ALA A 113 4.53 -12.56 -1.90
N LEU A 114 5.16 -13.18 -0.90
CA LEU A 114 5.49 -14.60 -0.97
C LEU A 114 4.23 -15.47 -1.07
N ALA A 115 3.24 -15.23 -0.20
CA ALA A 115 2.00 -16.00 -0.19
C ALA A 115 1.24 -15.92 -1.53
N LEU A 116 0.99 -14.71 -2.03
CA LEU A 116 0.32 -14.51 -3.32
C LEU A 116 1.19 -15.01 -4.48
N GLY A 117 2.50 -14.79 -4.44
CA GLY A 117 3.43 -15.25 -5.49
C GLY A 117 3.43 -16.77 -5.64
N ILE A 118 3.36 -17.52 -4.54
CA ILE A 118 3.20 -18.99 -4.59
C ILE A 118 1.88 -19.38 -5.25
N THR A 119 0.78 -18.66 -4.94
CA THR A 119 -0.53 -18.91 -5.54
C THR A 119 -0.58 -18.60 -7.04
N LEU A 120 0.10 -17.53 -7.49
CA LEU A 120 0.10 -17.09 -8.88
C LEU A 120 1.18 -17.77 -9.75
N GLY A 121 2.13 -18.47 -9.13
CA GLY A 121 3.15 -19.25 -9.83
C GLY A 121 4.49 -18.53 -10.02
N PRO A 122 5.47 -19.20 -10.64
CA PRO A 122 6.88 -18.81 -10.61
C PRO A 122 7.16 -17.45 -11.28
N ILE A 123 6.41 -17.09 -12.33
CA ILE A 123 6.58 -15.80 -13.03
C ILE A 123 6.21 -14.64 -12.09
N ALA A 124 5.06 -14.73 -11.42
CA ALA A 124 4.64 -13.73 -10.44
C ALA A 124 5.63 -13.67 -9.27
N LEU A 125 6.07 -14.81 -8.75
CA LEU A 125 7.01 -14.88 -7.64
C LEU A 125 8.36 -14.21 -7.98
N ALA A 126 8.89 -14.42 -9.18
CA ALA A 126 10.13 -13.79 -9.63
C ALA A 126 9.97 -12.26 -9.75
N GLY A 127 8.87 -11.79 -10.35
CA GLY A 127 8.58 -10.36 -10.46
C GLY A 127 8.34 -9.70 -9.10
N PHE A 128 7.67 -10.40 -8.18
CA PHE A 128 7.49 -9.93 -6.81
C PHE A 128 8.82 -9.80 -6.09
N GLY A 129 9.74 -10.75 -6.27
CA GLY A 129 11.11 -10.65 -5.77
C GLY A 129 11.82 -9.38 -6.23
N ALA A 130 11.74 -9.05 -7.52
CA ALA A 130 12.33 -7.82 -8.07
C ALA A 130 11.72 -6.55 -7.44
N GLY A 131 10.40 -6.49 -7.28
CA GLY A 131 9.74 -5.37 -6.61
C GLY A 131 10.12 -5.27 -5.12
N LEU A 132 10.30 -6.40 -4.40
CA LEU A 132 10.74 -6.40 -3.01
C LEU A 132 12.16 -5.85 -2.83
N ILE A 133 13.06 -6.05 -3.80
CA ILE A 133 14.39 -5.42 -3.78
C ILE A 133 14.26 -3.89 -3.79
N LEU A 134 13.42 -3.36 -4.68
CA LEU A 134 13.16 -1.92 -4.76
C LEU A 134 12.47 -1.38 -3.50
N LEU A 135 11.48 -2.11 -2.98
CA LEU A 135 10.78 -1.72 -1.75
C LEU A 135 11.73 -1.74 -0.54
N GLY A 136 12.62 -2.72 -0.47
CA GLY A 136 13.66 -2.81 0.55
C GLY A 136 14.65 -1.65 0.45
N ALA A 137 15.06 -1.28 -0.76
CA ALA A 137 15.91 -0.11 -0.99
C ALA A 137 15.21 1.19 -0.53
N ALA A 138 13.94 1.39 -0.91
CA ALA A 138 13.14 2.55 -0.49
C ALA A 138 12.98 2.62 1.03
N THR A 139 12.66 1.47 1.65
CA THR A 139 12.52 1.35 3.12
C THR A 139 13.83 1.70 3.82
N ARG A 140 14.97 1.25 3.28
CA ARG A 140 16.30 1.58 3.82
C ARG A 140 16.61 3.07 3.74
N LEU A 141 16.29 3.74 2.64
CA LEU A 141 16.46 5.19 2.50
C LEU A 141 15.68 5.92 3.61
N ILE A 142 14.40 5.55 3.80
CA ILE A 142 13.53 6.15 4.81
C ILE A 142 14.04 5.88 6.23
N LEU A 143 14.45 4.65 6.54
CA LEU A 143 14.94 4.27 7.87
C LEU A 143 16.22 5.01 8.28
N LYS A 144 17.05 5.39 7.32
CA LYS A 144 18.25 6.17 7.57
C LYS A 144 17.99 7.67 7.68
N GLU A 145 16.72 8.08 7.64
CA GLU A 145 16.32 9.49 7.56
C GLU A 145 16.99 10.19 6.36
N GLU A 146 17.29 9.42 5.30
CA GLU A 146 17.77 9.95 4.02
C GLU A 146 16.59 10.54 3.23
N ASP A 147 16.85 10.89 1.97
CA ASP A 147 15.91 11.60 1.10
C ASP A 147 14.68 10.77 0.73
N ALA A 148 13.58 10.99 1.45
CA ALA A 148 12.29 10.36 1.19
C ALA A 148 11.73 10.68 -0.22
N MET A 149 12.14 11.79 -0.83
CA MET A 149 11.78 12.10 -2.22
C MET A 149 12.38 11.10 -3.21
N ARG A 150 13.52 10.48 -2.87
CA ARG A 150 14.12 9.40 -3.67
C ARG A 150 13.52 8.05 -3.39
N ALA A 151 12.94 7.83 -2.21
CA ALA A 151 12.27 6.59 -1.85
C ALA A 151 10.94 6.41 -2.58
N LEU A 152 10.16 7.49 -2.75
CA LEU A 152 8.84 7.42 -3.38
C LEU A 152 8.85 6.86 -4.80
N PRO A 153 9.72 7.32 -5.74
CA PRO A 153 9.78 6.74 -7.08
C PRO A 153 10.06 5.24 -7.07
N LEU A 154 10.89 4.75 -6.14
CA LEU A 154 11.17 3.32 -5.99
C LEU A 154 9.93 2.55 -5.54
N ILE A 155 9.16 3.09 -4.58
CA ILE A 155 7.89 2.50 -4.15
C ILE A 155 6.91 2.44 -5.34
N HIS A 156 6.74 3.51 -6.11
CA HIS A 156 5.87 3.49 -7.30
C HIS A 156 6.35 2.49 -8.36
N ALA A 157 7.65 2.39 -8.60
CA ALA A 157 8.21 1.40 -9.53
C ALA A 157 7.87 -0.04 -9.13
N THR A 158 7.77 -0.34 -7.83
CA THR A 158 7.34 -1.67 -7.38
C THR A 158 5.94 -2.02 -7.88
N LEU A 159 5.00 -1.06 -7.88
CA LEU A 159 3.63 -1.28 -8.36
C LEU A 159 3.60 -1.63 -9.85
N ILE A 160 4.43 -0.95 -10.65
CA ILE A 160 4.57 -1.23 -12.09
C ILE A 160 5.11 -2.65 -12.31
N ILE A 161 6.15 -3.04 -11.56
CA ILE A 161 6.74 -4.38 -11.64
C ILE A 161 5.71 -5.44 -11.22
N TYR A 162 4.99 -5.23 -10.11
CA TYR A 162 3.97 -6.16 -9.64
C TYR A 162 2.84 -6.32 -10.65
N ALA A 163 2.34 -5.22 -11.21
CA ALA A 163 1.32 -5.27 -12.25
C ALA A 163 1.80 -6.05 -13.49
N ALA A 164 3.01 -5.75 -13.99
CA ALA A 164 3.58 -6.46 -15.12
C ALA A 164 3.78 -7.95 -14.84
N ALA A 165 4.24 -8.32 -13.64
CA ALA A 165 4.44 -9.71 -13.23
C ALA A 165 3.12 -10.48 -13.12
N MET A 166 2.07 -9.86 -12.56
CA MET A 166 0.74 -10.47 -12.47
C MET A 166 0.11 -10.65 -13.85
N ILE A 167 0.25 -9.66 -14.74
CA ILE A 167 -0.22 -9.77 -16.13
C ILE A 167 0.55 -10.90 -16.84
N ALA A 168 1.88 -10.92 -16.75
CA ALA A 168 2.70 -11.95 -17.39
C ALA A 168 2.35 -13.36 -16.89
N ALA A 169 2.18 -13.54 -15.57
CA ALA A 169 1.80 -14.83 -14.99
C ALA A 169 0.39 -15.29 -15.40
N ALA A 170 -0.48 -14.37 -15.82
CA ALA A 170 -1.82 -14.71 -16.31
C ALA A 170 -1.85 -15.13 -17.79
N VAL A 171 -0.83 -14.75 -18.58
CA VAL A 171 -0.83 -14.99 -20.05
C VAL A 171 0.29 -15.91 -20.55
N LEU A 172 1.29 -16.21 -19.72
CA LEU A 172 2.42 -17.11 -20.02
C LEU A 172 2.37 -18.35 -19.13
#